data_AF-A0ABC9SJ23-F1
#
_entry.id   AF-A0ABC9SJ23-F1
#
_cell.length_a   1.000
_cell.length_b   1.000
_cell.length_c   1.000
_cell.angle_alpha   90.00
_cell.angle_beta   90.00
_cell.angle_gamma   90.00
#
_symmetry.space_group_name_H-M   'P 1'
#
loop_
_entity.id
_entity.type
_entity.pdbx_description
1 polymer ?
#
loop_
_entity_poly.entity_id
_entity_poly.type
_entity_poly.pdbx_seq_one_letter_code
_entity_poly.pdbx_strand_id
1 'polypeptide(L)'
;MSQITDFFLDLKASFNSLSQSIQSFLDTIGTITSFLKILFSIVPLDLFLVLIFSLILVFLLNTISPTTSRLNYTLSVLVVSTLRVFFHKSISQTWNLGPVFLTAIYLLIPAYSVLLFRFVFFSLKRFYKKRRELSPKDFENGLMNIQESFHNLMAKGYEELHSTDKKLYLDGNVLKEQVRDLERTIQGLKNFLDSKKE
;
A
#
# COMPACT_ATOMS: atom_id res chain seq x y z
N MET A 1 2.11 50.96 -68.10
CA MET A 1 2.96 49.82 -67.63
C MET A 1 2.95 49.61 -66.11
N SER A 2 2.30 50.45 -65.27
CA SER A 2 2.33 50.25 -63.80
C SER A 2 1.34 49.19 -63.31
N GLN A 3 0.07 49.19 -63.73
CA GLN A 3 -0.97 48.30 -63.16
C GLN A 3 -0.66 46.80 -63.20
N ILE A 4 -0.03 46.29 -64.26
CA ILE A 4 0.35 44.87 -64.36
C ILE A 4 1.52 44.57 -63.41
N THR A 5 2.48 45.49 -63.31
CA THR A 5 3.62 45.37 -62.38
C THR A 5 3.15 45.43 -60.93
N ASP A 6 2.23 46.34 -60.61
CA ASP A 6 1.60 46.49 -59.30
C ASP A 6 0.81 45.22 -58.93
N PHE A 7 0.07 44.63 -59.87
CA PHE A 7 -0.62 43.34 -59.68
C PHE A 7 0.35 42.19 -59.38
N PHE A 8 1.48 42.07 -60.11
CA PHE A 8 2.47 41.03 -59.84
C PHE A 8 3.21 41.24 -58.52
N LEU A 9 3.41 42.49 -58.10
CA LEU A 9 3.97 42.82 -56.78
C LEU A 9 3.00 42.44 -55.65
N ASP A 10 1.71 42.74 -55.79
CA ASP A 10 0.68 42.36 -54.83
C ASP A 10 0.51 40.84 -54.75
N LEU A 11 0.55 40.14 -55.90
CA LEU A 11 0.47 38.68 -55.95
C LEU A 11 1.69 38.04 -55.28
N LYS A 12 2.89 38.60 -55.48
CA LYS A 12 4.11 38.16 -54.79
C LYS A 12 4.03 38.42 -53.28
N ALA A 13 3.53 39.58 -52.86
CA ALA A 13 3.35 39.91 -51.45
C ALA A 13 2.34 38.95 -50.78
N SER A 14 1.24 38.65 -51.47
CA SER A 14 0.21 37.70 -51.01
C SER A 14 0.72 36.26 -50.92
N PHE A 15 1.55 35.85 -51.88
CA PHE A 15 2.18 34.52 -51.83
C PHE A 15 3.19 34.41 -50.68
N ASN A 16 3.98 35.47 -50.44
CA ASN A 16 4.92 35.51 -49.33
C ASN A 16 4.22 35.49 -47.98
N SER A 17 3.11 36.24 -47.81
CA SER A 17 2.33 36.23 -46.57
C SER A 17 1.66 34.88 -46.34
N LEU A 18 1.14 34.23 -47.38
CA LEU A 18 0.61 32.87 -47.30
C LEU A 18 1.69 31.87 -46.89
N SER A 19 2.87 31.93 -47.51
CA SER A 19 4.01 31.07 -47.18
C SER A 19 4.43 31.24 -45.72
N GLN A 20 4.52 32.50 -45.25
CA GLN A 20 4.84 32.81 -43.86
C GLN A 20 3.75 32.35 -42.88
N SER A 21 2.47 32.45 -43.27
CA SER A 21 1.35 31.94 -42.48
C SER A 21 1.35 30.42 -42.37
N ILE A 22 1.63 29.71 -43.48
CA ILE A 22 1.80 28.26 -43.48
C ILE A 22 2.96 27.86 -42.59
N GLN A 23 4.11 28.56 -42.69
CA GLN A 23 5.26 28.27 -41.86
C GLN A 23 4.96 28.48 -40.36
N SER A 24 4.31 29.60 -40.01
CA SER A 24 3.89 29.89 -38.64
C SER A 24 2.88 28.85 -38.11
N PHE A 25 1.97 28.37 -38.97
CA PHE A 25 1.06 27.29 -38.63
C PHE A 25 1.82 25.98 -38.35
N LEU A 26 2.78 25.61 -39.22
CA LEU A 26 3.62 24.43 -39.02
C LEU A 26 4.45 24.52 -37.73
N ASP A 27 5.02 25.69 -37.43
CA ASP A 27 5.78 25.91 -36.19
C ASP A 27 4.88 25.80 -34.95
N THR A 28 3.63 26.29 -35.05
CA THR A 28 2.62 26.15 -34.00
C THR A 28 2.26 24.69 -33.78
N ILE A 29 2.02 23.93 -34.85
CA ILE A 29 1.76 22.48 -34.78
C ILE A 29 2.98 21.74 -34.18
N GLY A 30 4.19 22.13 -34.54
CA GLY A 30 5.43 21.58 -33.96
C GLY A 30 5.53 21.83 -32.46
N THR A 31 5.14 23.03 -32.01
CA THR A 31 5.09 23.40 -30.59
C THR A 31 4.03 22.57 -29.84
N ILE A 32 2.82 22.45 -30.39
CA ILE A 32 1.74 21.62 -29.83
C ILE A 32 2.17 20.16 -29.74
N THR A 33 2.80 19.63 -30.79
CA THR A 33 3.27 18.24 -30.82
C THR A 33 4.33 18.00 -29.75
N SER A 34 5.24 18.94 -29.54
CA SER A 34 6.28 18.87 -28.51
C SER A 34 5.67 18.90 -27.10
N PHE A 35 4.69 19.76 -26.87
CA PHE A 35 3.92 19.79 -25.62
C PHE A 35 3.18 18.47 -25.37
N LEU A 36 2.47 17.95 -26.38
CA LEU A 36 1.75 16.68 -26.27
C LEU A 36 2.70 15.51 -25.99
N LYS A 37 3.89 15.49 -26.60
CA LYS A 37 4.93 14.49 -26.28
C LYS A 37 5.35 14.54 -24.82
N ILE A 38 5.55 15.74 -24.25
CA ILE A 38 5.89 15.90 -22.83
C ILE A 38 4.73 15.42 -21.95
N LEU A 39 3.49 15.84 -22.27
CA LEU A 39 2.30 15.45 -21.52
C LEU A 39 2.10 13.92 -21.52
N PHE A 40 2.17 13.29 -22.70
CA PHE A 40 2.01 11.84 -22.83
C PHE A 40 3.23 11.03 -22.37
N SER A 41 4.38 11.67 -22.16
CA SER A 41 5.51 11.05 -21.48
C SER A 41 5.25 10.86 -19.98
N ILE A 42 4.42 11.72 -19.37
CA ILE A 42 4.06 11.65 -17.95
C ILE A 42 2.82 10.76 -17.76
N VAL A 43 1.81 10.94 -18.61
CA VAL A 43 0.56 10.19 -18.58
C VAL A 43 0.47 9.32 -19.83
N PRO A 44 0.49 7.98 -19.73
CA PRO A 44 0.33 7.12 -20.90
C PRO A 44 -0.95 7.47 -21.65
N LEU A 45 -0.86 7.61 -22.98
CA LEU A 45 -2.02 7.94 -23.81
C LEU A 45 -3.17 6.94 -23.62
N ASP A 46 -2.83 5.67 -23.41
CA ASP A 46 -3.78 4.62 -23.02
C ASP A 46 -4.60 4.97 -21.77
N LEU A 47 -3.95 5.53 -20.75
CA LEU A 47 -4.59 5.88 -19.48
C LEU A 47 -5.55 7.05 -19.66
N PHE A 48 -5.13 8.05 -20.45
CA PHE A 48 -5.94 9.21 -20.78
C PHE A 48 -7.20 8.81 -21.55
N LEU A 49 -7.08 7.90 -22.53
CA LEU A 49 -8.24 7.39 -23.27
C LEU A 49 -9.21 6.67 -22.36
N VAL A 50 -8.73 5.74 -21.52
CA VAL A 50 -9.60 5.02 -20.57
C VAL A 50 -10.31 6.01 -19.64
N LEU A 51 -9.60 7.02 -19.14
CA LEU A 51 -10.16 8.05 -18.27
C LEU A 51 -11.31 8.83 -18.95
N ILE A 52 -11.12 9.33 -20.17
CA ILE A 52 -12.14 10.11 -20.88
C ILE A 52 -13.40 9.27 -21.11
N PHE A 53 -13.25 8.06 -21.66
CA PHE A 53 -14.39 7.19 -21.91
C PHE A 53 -15.10 6.79 -20.62
N SER A 54 -14.35 6.57 -19.54
CA SER A 54 -14.94 6.30 -18.24
C SER A 54 -15.70 7.51 -17.70
N LEU A 55 -15.22 8.74 -17.87
CA LEU A 55 -15.95 9.94 -17.43
C LEU A 55 -17.29 10.11 -18.13
N ILE A 56 -17.36 9.82 -19.44
CA ILE A 56 -18.62 9.83 -20.20
C ILE A 56 -19.61 8.82 -19.59
N LEU A 57 -19.16 7.58 -19.34
CA LEU A 57 -19.99 6.55 -18.72
C LEU A 57 -20.42 6.93 -17.29
N VAL A 58 -19.52 7.52 -16.50
CA VAL A 58 -19.86 8.00 -15.16
C VAL A 58 -20.94 9.05 -15.19
N PHE A 59 -20.86 10.00 -16.12
CA PHE A 59 -21.88 11.03 -16.29
C PHE A 59 -23.24 10.40 -16.60
N LEU A 60 -23.29 9.43 -17.52
CA LEU A 60 -24.52 8.69 -17.85
C LEU A 60 -25.05 7.90 -16.66
N LEU A 61 -24.19 7.13 -15.97
CA LEU A 61 -24.59 6.31 -14.84
C LEU A 61 -25.04 7.15 -13.63
N ASN A 62 -24.37 8.28 -13.37
CA ASN A 62 -24.76 9.20 -12.30
C ASN A 62 -26.10 9.89 -12.57
N THR A 63 -26.52 9.99 -13.82
CA THR A 63 -27.87 10.47 -14.17
C THR A 63 -28.95 9.48 -13.72
N ILE A 64 -28.64 8.17 -13.73
CA ILE A 64 -29.57 7.10 -13.33
C ILE A 64 -29.48 6.82 -11.82
N SER A 65 -28.26 6.78 -11.27
CA SER A 65 -27.99 6.46 -9.86
C SER A 65 -27.01 7.46 -9.23
N PRO A 66 -27.48 8.65 -8.80
CA PRO A 66 -26.61 9.71 -8.33
C PRO A 66 -25.94 9.41 -6.97
N THR A 67 -26.56 8.59 -6.13
CA THR A 67 -26.06 8.27 -4.78
C THR A 67 -24.88 7.30 -4.76
N THR A 68 -24.55 6.67 -5.89
CA THR A 68 -23.54 5.61 -6.00
C THR A 68 -22.32 6.01 -6.85
N SER A 69 -21.99 7.30 -6.89
CA SER A 69 -20.95 7.87 -7.77
C SER A 69 -19.60 7.13 -7.78
N ARG A 70 -19.09 6.64 -6.65
CA ARG A 70 -17.83 5.84 -6.61
C ARG A 70 -17.97 4.45 -7.25
N LEU A 71 -19.13 3.81 -7.09
CA LEU A 71 -19.42 2.53 -7.73
C LEU A 71 -19.62 2.72 -9.23
N ASN A 72 -20.30 3.79 -9.65
CA ASN A 72 -20.44 4.16 -11.06
C ASN A 72 -19.08 4.45 -11.71
N TYR A 73 -18.17 5.12 -10.99
CA TYR A 73 -16.79 5.28 -11.43
C TYR A 73 -16.07 3.95 -11.64
N THR A 74 -16.15 3.06 -10.65
CA THR A 74 -15.51 1.73 -10.76
C THR A 74 -16.08 0.91 -11.90
N LEU A 75 -17.41 0.89 -12.04
CA LEU A 75 -18.09 0.18 -13.11
C LEU A 75 -17.68 0.76 -14.48
N SER A 76 -17.60 2.07 -14.60
CA SER A 76 -17.17 2.74 -15.84
C SER A 76 -15.74 2.40 -16.21
N VAL A 77 -14.82 2.39 -15.25
CA VAL A 77 -13.42 1.98 -15.48
C VAL A 77 -13.35 0.51 -15.91
N LEU A 78 -14.12 -0.38 -15.29
CA LEU A 78 -14.15 -1.81 -15.63
C LEU A 78 -14.76 -2.06 -17.02
N VAL A 79 -15.87 -1.40 -17.36
CA VAL A 79 -16.51 -1.52 -18.67
C VAL A 79 -15.56 -1.06 -19.77
N VAL A 80 -14.96 0.12 -19.63
CA VAL A 80 -14.02 0.66 -20.62
C VAL A 80 -12.77 -0.20 -20.73
N SER A 81 -12.25 -0.70 -19.61
CA SER A 81 -11.10 -1.62 -19.61
C SER A 81 -11.42 -2.93 -20.31
N THR A 82 -12.62 -3.48 -20.11
CA THR A 82 -13.07 -4.71 -20.78
C THR A 82 -13.24 -4.50 -22.28
N LEU A 83 -13.85 -3.38 -22.68
CA LEU A 83 -13.95 -2.99 -24.09
C LEU A 83 -12.57 -2.83 -24.72
N ARG A 84 -11.61 -2.22 -24.00
CA ARG A 84 -10.22 -2.10 -24.46
C ARG A 84 -9.59 -3.47 -24.70
N VAL A 85 -9.73 -4.43 -23.77
CA VAL A 85 -9.23 -5.80 -23.97
C VAL A 85 -9.85 -6.44 -25.20
N PHE A 86 -11.17 -6.29 -25.36
CA PHE A 86 -11.90 -6.84 -26.50
C PHE A 86 -11.43 -6.27 -27.84
N PHE A 87 -11.33 -4.94 -27.96
CA PHE A 87 -10.83 -4.29 -29.17
C PHE A 87 -9.37 -4.62 -29.44
N HIS A 88 -8.53 -4.62 -28.40
CA HIS A 88 -7.13 -4.97 -28.54
C HIS A 88 -6.98 -6.40 -29.07
N LYS A 89 -7.65 -7.37 -28.46
CA LYS A 89 -7.66 -8.77 -28.93
C LYS A 89 -8.16 -8.89 -30.38
N SER A 90 -9.18 -8.12 -30.74
CA SER A 90 -9.76 -8.17 -32.09
C SER A 90 -8.80 -7.64 -33.17
N ILE A 91 -7.97 -6.65 -32.85
CA ILE A 91 -7.04 -6.02 -33.79
C ILE A 91 -5.67 -6.69 -33.78
N SER A 92 -5.11 -6.94 -32.59
CA SER A 92 -3.73 -7.42 -32.44
C SER A 92 -3.62 -8.93 -32.29
N GLN A 93 -4.75 -9.66 -32.15
CA GLN A 93 -4.80 -11.09 -31.87
C GLN A 93 -4.05 -11.54 -30.61
N THR A 94 -3.64 -10.60 -29.74
CA THR A 94 -2.91 -10.88 -28.50
C THR A 94 -3.69 -10.43 -27.27
N TRP A 95 -3.37 -11.04 -26.12
CA TRP A 95 -3.97 -10.69 -24.84
C TRP A 95 -3.13 -9.63 -24.14
N ASN A 96 -3.68 -8.42 -24.00
CA ASN A 96 -3.00 -7.30 -23.34
C ASN A 96 -3.55 -7.04 -21.93
N LEU A 97 -3.65 -8.09 -21.12
CA LEU A 97 -4.32 -8.02 -19.81
C LEU A 97 -3.51 -7.25 -18.76
N GLY A 98 -2.18 -7.41 -18.73
CA GLY A 98 -1.32 -6.77 -17.74
C GLY A 98 -1.39 -5.24 -17.78
N PRO A 99 -1.07 -4.61 -18.93
CA PRO A 99 -1.19 -3.16 -19.09
C PRO A 99 -2.60 -2.63 -18.87
N VAL A 100 -3.65 -3.36 -19.27
CA VAL A 100 -5.03 -2.96 -18.99
C VAL A 100 -5.31 -2.96 -17.49
N PHE A 101 -4.91 -4.02 -16.78
CA PHE A 101 -5.10 -4.13 -15.35
C PHE A 101 -4.35 -3.01 -14.59
N LEU A 102 -3.11 -2.72 -14.97
CA LEU A 102 -2.34 -1.62 -14.39
C LEU A 102 -3.01 -0.26 -14.62
N THR A 103 -3.53 0.01 -15.82
CA THR A 103 -4.26 1.26 -16.09
C THR A 103 -5.53 1.38 -15.25
N ALA A 104 -6.27 0.28 -15.07
CA ALA A 104 -7.48 0.27 -14.25
C ALA A 104 -7.15 0.53 -12.76
N ILE A 105 -6.12 -0.12 -12.23
CA ILE A 105 -5.64 0.12 -10.86
C ILE A 105 -5.22 1.58 -10.69
N TYR A 106 -4.41 2.10 -11.61
CA TYR A 106 -3.90 3.47 -11.51
C TYR A 106 -5.03 4.50 -11.46
N LEU A 107 -6.09 4.29 -12.23
CA LEU A 107 -7.28 5.15 -12.21
C LEU A 107 -8.11 5.01 -10.93
N LEU A 108 -8.21 3.80 -10.37
CA LEU A 108 -8.97 3.56 -9.15
C LEU A 108 -8.24 4.02 -7.88
N ILE A 109 -6.90 4.04 -7.87
CA ILE A 109 -6.10 4.42 -6.69
C ILE A 109 -6.52 5.78 -6.11
N PRO A 110 -6.60 6.89 -6.88
CA PRO A 110 -7.03 8.17 -6.35
C PRO A 110 -8.42 8.12 -5.69
N ALA A 111 -9.38 7.43 -6.32
CA ALA A 111 -10.75 7.31 -5.83
C ALA A 111 -10.86 6.53 -4.51
N TYR A 112 -9.95 5.60 -4.25
CA TYR A 112 -9.94 4.74 -3.06
C TYR A 112 -8.76 5.02 -2.10
N SER A 113 -7.93 6.03 -2.40
CA SER A 113 -6.68 6.35 -1.70
C SER A 113 -6.85 6.47 -0.19
N VAL A 114 -7.87 7.20 0.27
CA VAL A 114 -8.17 7.39 1.70
C VAL A 114 -8.56 6.08 2.38
N LEU A 115 -9.34 5.23 1.69
CA LEU A 115 -9.76 3.93 2.23
C LEU A 115 -8.58 2.97 2.32
N LEU A 116 -7.74 2.93 1.29
CA LEU A 116 -6.51 2.14 1.26
C LEU A 116 -5.55 2.60 2.37
N PHE A 117 -5.34 3.90 2.52
CA PHE A 117 -4.49 4.45 3.58
C PHE A 117 -5.02 4.06 4.96
N ARG A 118 -6.32 4.21 5.21
CA ARG A 118 -6.94 3.82 6.49
C ARG A 118 -6.79 2.33 6.75
N PHE A 119 -6.97 1.50 5.73
CA PHE A 119 -6.82 0.05 5.83
C PHE A 119 -5.37 -0.35 6.15
N VAL A 120 -4.40 0.22 5.43
CA VAL A 120 -2.97 0.00 5.65
C VAL A 120 -2.59 0.45 7.05
N PHE A 121 -2.97 1.67 7.45
CA PHE A 121 -2.67 2.20 8.79
C PHE A 121 -3.25 1.33 9.90
N PHE A 122 -4.52 0.91 9.78
CA PHE A 122 -5.15 0.04 10.77
C PHE A 122 -4.48 -1.34 10.84
N SER A 123 -4.13 -1.90 9.67
CA SER A 123 -3.44 -3.19 9.58
C SER A 123 -2.04 -3.12 10.18
N LEU A 124 -1.27 -2.07 9.88
CA LEU A 124 0.03 -1.82 10.49
C LEU A 124 -0.12 -1.66 12.00
N LYS A 125 -1.03 -0.80 12.47
CA LYS A 125 -1.26 -0.60 13.90
C LYS A 125 -1.58 -1.91 14.61
N ARG A 126 -2.44 -2.74 14.02
CA ARG A 126 -2.79 -4.06 14.55
C ARG A 126 -1.58 -5.01 14.57
N PHE A 127 -0.76 -5.00 13.51
CA PHE A 127 0.45 -5.80 13.43
C PHE A 127 1.50 -5.37 14.46
N TYR A 128 1.74 -4.07 14.60
CA TYR A 128 2.62 -3.51 15.64
C TYR A 128 2.13 -3.88 17.04
N LYS A 129 0.83 -3.78 17.30
CA LYS A 129 0.25 -4.16 18.58
C LYS A 129 0.46 -5.66 18.86
N LYS A 130 0.18 -6.53 17.88
CA LYS A 130 0.37 -7.99 18.01
C LYS A 130 1.83 -8.38 18.27
N ARG A 131 2.80 -7.64 17.71
CA ARG A 131 4.23 -7.87 17.97
C ARG A 131 4.62 -7.51 19.41
N ARG A 132 4.01 -6.46 19.98
CA ARG A 132 4.25 -5.95 21.33
C ARG A 132 3.45 -6.63 22.42
N GLU A 133 2.35 -7.30 22.09
CA GLU A 133 1.58 -8.08 23.06
C GLU A 133 2.42 -9.26 23.59
N LEU A 134 2.32 -9.49 24.91
CA LEU A 134 2.90 -10.66 25.57
C LEU A 134 2.16 -11.90 25.10
N SER A 135 2.90 -12.95 24.77
CA SER A 135 2.30 -14.25 24.49
C SER A 135 1.70 -14.79 25.79
N PRO A 136 0.37 -14.98 25.87
CA PRO A 136 -0.28 -15.40 27.11
C PRO A 136 0.25 -16.75 27.58
N LYS A 137 0.55 -17.65 26.64
CA LYS A 137 1.10 -18.98 26.92
C LYS A 137 2.51 -18.93 27.52
N ASP A 138 3.36 -18.03 27.01
CA ASP A 138 4.73 -17.91 27.53
C ASP A 138 4.74 -17.24 28.92
N PHE A 139 3.81 -16.30 29.15
CA PHE A 139 3.61 -15.71 30.47
C PHE A 139 3.06 -16.72 31.48
N GLU A 140 2.07 -17.52 31.09
CA GLU A 140 1.50 -18.60 31.90
C GLU A 140 2.55 -19.65 32.28
N ASN A 141 3.37 -20.09 31.33
CA ASN A 141 4.49 -20.98 31.59
C ASN A 141 5.51 -20.37 32.58
N GLY A 142 5.80 -19.07 32.44
CA GLY A 142 6.69 -18.36 33.37
C GLY A 142 6.15 -18.34 34.80
N LEU A 143 4.83 -18.11 34.98
CA LEU A 143 4.18 -18.17 36.29
C LEU A 143 4.17 -19.59 36.86
N MET A 144 3.89 -20.60 36.03
CA MET A 144 3.88 -21.99 36.44
C MET A 144 5.25 -22.45 36.95
N ASN A 145 6.34 -22.04 36.30
CA ASN A 145 7.70 -22.33 36.73
C ASN A 145 8.05 -21.69 38.08
N ILE A 146 7.57 -20.46 38.34
CA ILE A 146 7.75 -19.81 39.65
C ILE A 146 6.98 -20.58 40.74
N GLN A 147 5.75 -20.98 40.44
CA GLN A 147 4.94 -21.77 41.38
C GLN A 147 5.60 -23.12 41.70
N GLU A 148 6.12 -23.82 40.70
CA GLU A 148 6.81 -25.10 40.88
C GLU A 148 8.09 -24.93 41.72
N SER A 149 8.91 -23.92 41.43
CA SER A 149 10.12 -23.63 42.19
C SER A 149 9.83 -23.25 43.64
N PHE A 150 8.77 -22.47 43.88
CA PHE A 150 8.30 -22.16 45.24
C PHE A 150 7.80 -23.43 45.97
N HIS A 151 7.06 -24.29 45.28
CA HIS A 151 6.59 -25.54 45.86
C HIS A 151 7.74 -26.47 46.24
N ASN A 152 8.78 -26.58 45.41
CA ASN A 152 9.98 -27.37 45.68
C ASN A 152 10.77 -26.81 46.88
N LEU A 153 10.90 -25.48 46.99
CA LEU A 153 11.50 -24.82 48.16
C LEU A 153 10.74 -25.18 49.45
N MET A 154 9.41 -25.09 49.42
CA MET A 154 8.58 -25.43 50.59
C MET A 154 8.68 -26.91 50.94
N ALA A 155 8.59 -27.79 49.95
CA ALA A 155 8.70 -29.24 50.14
C ALA A 155 10.04 -29.62 50.78
N LYS A 156 11.16 -29.07 50.26
CA LYS A 156 12.50 -29.28 50.83
C LYS A 156 12.65 -28.67 52.23
N GLY A 157 12.06 -27.51 52.47
CA GLY A 157 12.03 -26.91 53.81
C GLY A 157 11.29 -27.77 54.83
N TYR A 158 10.13 -28.32 54.47
CA TYR A 158 9.37 -29.23 55.33
C TYR A 158 10.06 -30.58 55.53
N GLU A 159 10.66 -31.14 54.48
CA GLU A 159 11.45 -32.38 54.54
C GLU A 159 12.61 -32.24 55.54
N GLU A 160 13.34 -31.12 55.49
CA GLU A 160 14.44 -30.81 56.40
C GLU A 160 13.98 -30.55 57.85
N LEU A 161 12.78 -30.01 58.04
CA LEU A 161 12.17 -29.80 59.37
C LEU A 161 11.67 -31.11 60.00
N HIS A 162 11.25 -32.09 59.19
CA HIS A 162 10.64 -33.34 59.65
C HIS A 162 11.55 -34.57 59.54
N SER A 163 12.74 -34.47 58.95
CA SER A 163 13.72 -35.57 58.91
C SER A 163 14.08 -36.02 60.34
N THR A 164 13.53 -37.18 60.72
CA THR A 164 13.33 -37.63 62.09
C THR A 164 14.59 -38.24 62.73
N ASP A 165 15.78 -38.09 62.12
CA ASP A 165 17.01 -38.75 62.58
C ASP A 165 18.12 -37.74 62.93
N LYS A 166 18.17 -37.37 64.21
CA LYS A 166 19.39 -37.03 64.99
C LYS A 166 20.36 -35.95 64.50
N LYS A 167 20.03 -35.07 63.56
CA LYS A 167 20.81 -33.83 63.30
C LYS A 167 19.97 -32.58 63.56
N LEU A 168 20.36 -31.85 64.59
CA LEU A 168 19.77 -30.58 65.03
C LEU A 168 20.09 -29.40 64.08
N TYR A 169 20.48 -29.67 62.84
CA TYR A 169 21.06 -28.71 61.91
C TYR A 169 20.32 -28.75 60.59
N LEU A 170 19.64 -27.66 60.28
CA LEU A 170 19.10 -27.34 58.95
C LEU A 170 20.28 -27.27 57.96
N ASP A 171 20.30 -28.09 56.91
CA ASP A 171 21.29 -27.92 55.84
C ASP A 171 20.95 -26.67 55.02
N GLY A 172 21.48 -25.54 55.48
CA GLY A 172 21.32 -24.25 54.83
C GLY A 172 21.81 -24.24 53.39
N ASN A 173 22.65 -25.19 52.95
CA ASN A 173 23.09 -25.26 51.56
C ASN A 173 21.98 -25.77 50.63
N VAL A 174 21.19 -26.76 51.07
CA VAL A 174 20.07 -27.32 50.28
C VAL A 174 18.97 -26.28 50.11
N LEU A 175 18.63 -25.57 51.19
CA LEU A 175 17.66 -24.46 51.12
C LEU A 175 18.16 -23.30 50.27
N LYS A 176 19.46 -22.96 50.37
CA LYS A 176 20.07 -21.91 49.55
C LYS A 176 20.08 -22.25 48.07
N GLU A 177 20.23 -23.52 47.71
CA GLU A 177 20.10 -23.98 46.32
C GLU A 177 18.67 -23.79 45.79
N GLN A 178 17.66 -24.21 46.56
CA GLN A 178 16.24 -24.01 46.18
C GLN A 178 15.84 -22.52 46.09
N VAL A 179 16.35 -21.67 46.99
CA VAL A 179 16.17 -20.21 46.91
C VAL A 179 16.81 -19.64 45.65
N ARG A 180 18.01 -20.13 45.27
CA ARG A 180 18.70 -19.69 44.06
C ARG A 180 17.96 -20.09 42.78
N ASP A 181 17.31 -21.25 42.77
CA ASP A 181 16.46 -21.68 41.66
C ASP A 181 15.19 -20.82 41.54
N LEU A 182 14.59 -20.44 42.68
CA LEU A 182 13.46 -19.51 42.70
C LEU A 182 13.86 -18.11 42.21
N GLU A 183 15.02 -17.60 42.63
CA GLU A 183 15.56 -16.35 42.10
C GLU A 183 15.79 -16.42 40.58
N ARG A 184 16.27 -17.56 40.07
CA ARG A 184 16.52 -17.76 38.65
C ARG A 184 15.23 -17.77 37.83
N THR A 185 14.16 -18.41 38.33
CA THR A 185 12.85 -18.42 37.65
C THR A 185 12.18 -17.04 37.66
N ILE A 186 12.26 -16.32 38.79
CA ILE A 186 11.79 -14.93 38.89
C ILE A 186 12.56 -14.00 37.94
N GLN A 187 13.89 -14.13 37.89
CA GLN A 187 14.72 -13.36 36.98
C GLN A 187 14.42 -13.70 35.51
N GLY A 188 14.12 -14.96 35.19
CA GLY A 188 13.68 -15.39 33.87
C GLY A 188 12.38 -14.70 33.42
N LEU A 189 11.38 -14.64 34.30
CA LEU A 189 10.12 -13.94 34.02
C LEU A 189 10.33 -12.43 33.88
N LYS A 190 11.17 -11.82 34.73
CA LYS A 190 11.53 -10.40 34.64
C LYS A 190 12.18 -10.07 33.29
N ASN A 191 13.15 -10.88 32.87
CA ASN A 191 13.82 -10.72 31.57
C ASN A 191 12.83 -10.88 30.39
N PHE A 192 11.86 -11.80 30.49
CA PHE A 192 10.81 -11.94 29.48
C PHE A 192 9.95 -10.67 29.36
N LEU A 193 9.57 -10.06 30.48
CA LEU A 193 8.80 -8.82 30.52
C LEU A 193 9.61 -7.62 29.98
N ASP A 194 10.91 -7.54 30.30
CA ASP A 194 11.78 -6.46 29.85
C ASP A 194 12.18 -6.60 28.36
N SER A 195 12.32 -7.83 27.84
CA SER A 195 12.66 -8.10 26.43
C SER A 195 11.62 -7.62 25.41
N LYS A 196 10.42 -7.26 25.89
CA LYS A 196 9.29 -6.84 25.07
C LYS A 196 9.03 -5.32 25.11
N LYS A 197 9.84 -4.56 25.88
CA LYS A 197 9.75 -3.10 25.98
C LYS A 197 10.44 -2.34 24.84
N GLU A 198 11.31 -2.98 24.06
CA GLU A 198 11.95 -2.42 22.85
C GLU A 198 11.14 -2.73 21.58
#